data_AF-A0A2W6DC94-F1
#
_entry.id   AF-A0A2W6DC94-F1
#
_cell.length_a   1.000
_cell.length_b   1.000
_cell.length_c   1.000
_cell.angle_alpha   90.00
_cell.angle_beta   90.00
_cell.angle_gamma   90.00
#
_symmetry.space_group_name_H-M   'P 1'
#
loop_
_entity.id
_entity.type
_entity.pdbx_description
1 polymer ?
#
loop_
_entity_poly.entity_id
_entity_poly.type
_entity_poly.pdbx_seq_one_letter_code
_entity_poly.pdbx_strand_id
1 'polypeptide(L)'
;MAAGRLRLGARPDRSGVGILPGFEATTAQFQAVSAQLDHIGAEVRSGLGRLGAEADGLLDGGWRGQAAIAFQRGWAQWSAGACEVLDALEAMGRLLATTGQGYDVAEDDSSRTVAWAGGQL
;
A
#
# COMPACT_ATOMS: atom_id res chain seq x y z
N MET A 1 -54.31 46.68 7.57
CA MET A 1 -52.83 46.83 7.60
C MET A 1 -52.37 46.16 8.88
N ALA A 2 -51.51 45.14 8.93
CA ALA A 2 -50.32 44.87 8.13
C ALA A 2 -50.21 43.39 7.69
N ALA A 3 -49.44 43.19 6.62
CA ALA A 3 -49.30 41.99 5.83
C ALA A 3 -48.33 40.95 6.44
N GLY A 4 -48.59 39.67 6.16
CA GLY A 4 -47.67 38.58 6.45
C GLY A 4 -46.51 38.49 5.45
N ARG A 5 -45.50 37.70 5.83
CA ARG A 5 -44.72 36.82 4.95
C ARG A 5 -43.79 35.94 5.80
N LEU A 6 -44.10 34.65 5.85
CA LEU A 6 -43.12 33.59 6.06
C LEU A 6 -42.07 33.70 4.94
N ARG A 7 -40.78 33.84 5.29
CA ARG A 7 -39.68 33.57 4.36
C ARG A 7 -38.84 32.42 4.88
N LEU A 8 -39.16 31.27 4.31
CA LEU A 8 -38.29 30.16 3.92
C LEU A 8 -36.80 30.52 3.83
N GLY A 9 -35.97 29.73 4.53
CA GLY A 9 -34.72 29.18 4.01
C GLY A 9 -33.52 30.12 3.78
N ALA A 10 -32.51 29.97 4.64
CA ALA A 10 -31.12 30.02 4.22
C ALA A 10 -30.31 29.11 5.16
N ARG A 11 -30.26 27.81 4.83
CA ARG A 11 -29.19 26.94 5.33
C ARG A 11 -27.88 27.48 4.74
N PRO A 12 -26.84 27.77 5.54
CA PRO A 12 -25.53 28.04 4.97
C PRO A 12 -25.04 26.77 4.25
N ASP A 13 -25.07 26.87 2.93
CA ASP A 13 -24.04 26.45 1.98
C ASP A 13 -23.19 25.23 2.37
N ARG A 14 -23.54 24.09 1.78
CA ARG A 14 -22.66 22.92 1.64
C ARG A 14 -22.10 22.91 0.20
N SER A 15 -21.24 23.85 -0.13
CA SER A 15 -20.54 23.90 -1.42
C SER A 15 -19.11 24.37 -1.20
N GLY A 16 -18.38 23.60 -0.40
CA GLY A 16 -16.93 23.58 -0.43
C GLY A 16 -16.52 22.13 -0.56
N VAL A 17 -16.49 21.59 -1.79
CA VAL A 17 -15.73 20.37 -2.09
C VAL A 17 -14.25 20.80 -2.11
N GLY A 18 -13.75 21.19 -0.94
CA GLY A 18 -12.34 21.15 -0.66
C GLY A 18 -12.06 19.73 -0.17
N ILE A 19 -11.02 19.12 -0.72
CA ILE A 19 -10.52 17.82 -0.32
C ILE A 19 -10.55 17.75 1.20
N LEU A 20 -11.33 16.81 1.75
CA LEU A 20 -11.42 16.69 3.20
C LEU A 20 -10.02 16.37 3.71
N PRO A 21 -9.43 17.15 4.63
CA PRO A 21 -8.06 16.94 5.08
C PRO A 21 -7.81 15.54 5.66
N GLY A 22 -8.87 14.83 6.10
CA GLY A 22 -8.79 13.43 6.51
C GLY A 22 -8.54 12.43 5.37
N PHE A 23 -8.96 12.74 4.15
CA PHE A 23 -8.80 11.89 2.97
C PHE A 23 -7.37 11.93 2.42
N GLU A 24 -6.82 13.13 2.19
CA GLU A 24 -5.40 13.31 1.82
C GLU A 24 -4.46 12.65 2.82
N ALA A 25 -4.72 12.82 4.12
CA ALA A 25 -3.95 12.17 5.17
C ALA A 25 -3.99 10.63 5.06
N THR A 26 -5.12 10.06 4.66
CA THR A 26 -5.29 8.60 4.50
C THR A 26 -4.55 8.08 3.25
N THR A 27 -4.60 8.81 2.14
CA THR A 27 -3.83 8.49 0.93
C THR A 27 -2.32 8.51 1.20
N ALA A 28 -1.83 9.56 1.87
CA ALA A 28 -0.43 9.65 2.27
C ALA A 28 -0.02 8.51 3.23
N GLN A 29 -0.92 8.10 4.13
CA GLN A 29 -0.68 6.96 5.01
C GLN A 29 -0.58 5.64 4.24
N PHE A 30 -1.44 5.38 3.25
CA PHE A 30 -1.33 4.17 2.43
C PHE A 30 -0.05 4.13 1.62
N GLN A 31 0.37 5.24 1.04
CA GLN A 31 1.65 5.35 0.33
C GLN A 31 2.84 5.08 1.27
N ALA A 32 2.82 5.63 2.48
CA ALA A 32 3.85 5.40 3.49
C ALA A 32 3.94 3.93 3.91
N VAL A 33 2.80 3.28 4.15
CA VAL A 33 2.76 1.84 4.51
C VAL A 33 3.23 0.98 3.33
N SER A 34 2.84 1.30 2.10
CA SER A 34 3.35 0.60 0.91
C SER A 34 4.87 0.67 0.82
N ALA A 35 5.45 1.87 0.97
CA ALA A 35 6.90 2.04 0.95
C ALA A 35 7.60 1.27 2.09
N GLN A 36 6.96 1.19 3.26
CA GLN A 36 7.47 0.40 4.37
C GLN A 36 7.45 -1.11 4.08
N LEU A 37 6.38 -1.62 3.45
CA LEU A 37 6.29 -3.01 3.03
C LEU A 37 7.35 -3.36 1.98
N ASP A 38 7.57 -2.49 1.00
CA ASP A 38 8.61 -2.66 -0.03
C ASP A 38 10.01 -2.68 0.60
N HIS A 39 10.27 -1.78 1.55
CA HIS A 39 11.53 -1.74 2.28
C HIS A 39 11.77 -3.03 3.08
N ILE A 40 10.78 -3.49 3.84
CA ILE A 40 10.85 -4.76 4.59
C ILE A 40 11.07 -5.93 3.64
N GLY A 41 10.36 -5.97 2.50
CA GLY A 41 10.53 -6.99 1.48
C GLY A 41 11.96 -7.03 0.91
N ALA A 42 12.58 -5.87 0.66
CA ALA A 42 13.96 -5.78 0.21
C ALA A 42 14.95 -6.33 1.26
N GLU A 43 14.77 -5.97 2.53
CA GLU A 43 15.60 -6.46 3.63
C GLU A 43 15.49 -7.98 3.80
N VAL A 44 14.27 -8.53 3.76
CA VAL A 44 14.04 -9.98 3.83
C VAL A 44 14.70 -10.70 2.65
N ARG A 45 14.55 -10.18 1.43
CA ARG A 45 15.17 -10.77 0.22
C ARG A 45 16.69 -10.76 0.29
N SER A 46 17.26 -9.67 0.79
CA SER A 46 18.71 -9.52 1.03
C SER A 46 19.21 -10.52 2.08
N GLY A 47 18.49 -10.66 3.20
CA GLY A 47 18.80 -11.65 4.24
C GLY A 47 18.72 -13.09 3.75
N LEU A 48 17.69 -13.41 2.97
CA LEU A 48 17.50 -14.72 2.34
C LEU A 48 18.66 -15.07 1.41
N GLY A 49 19.11 -14.13 0.58
CA GLY A 49 20.24 -14.34 -0.31
C GLY A 49 21.54 -14.64 0.43
N ARG A 50 21.82 -13.92 1.53
CA ARG A 50 23.00 -14.18 2.37
C ARG A 50 22.94 -15.56 3.02
N LEU A 51 21.81 -15.90 3.65
CA LEU A 51 21.67 -17.18 4.32
C LEU A 51 21.69 -18.35 3.33
N GLY A 52 21.19 -18.15 2.10
CA GLY A 52 21.34 -19.11 1.00
C GLY A 52 22.78 -19.38 0.63
N ALA A 53 23.59 -18.32 0.45
CA ALA A 53 25.01 -18.50 0.15
C ALA A 53 25.76 -19.25 1.28
N GLU A 54 25.40 -18.99 2.54
CA GLU A 54 25.97 -19.71 3.70
C GLU A 54 25.54 -21.19 3.73
N ALA A 55 24.26 -21.47 3.48
CA ALA A 55 23.72 -22.82 3.43
C ALA A 55 24.34 -23.62 2.28
N ASP A 56 24.44 -23.04 1.08
CA ASP A 56 25.07 -23.66 -0.07
C ASP A 56 26.56 -23.92 0.19
N GLY A 57 27.27 -22.96 0.79
CA GLY A 57 28.67 -23.14 1.17
C GLY A 57 28.90 -24.29 2.16
N LEU A 58 27.98 -24.48 3.12
CA LEU A 58 28.04 -25.59 4.07
C LEU A 58 27.85 -26.95 3.37
N LEU A 59 26.94 -27.02 2.39
CA LEU A 59 26.60 -28.22 1.64
C LEU A 59 27.65 -28.60 0.60
N ASP A 60 28.23 -27.60 -0.06
CA ASP A 60 29.29 -27.77 -1.05
C ASP A 60 30.66 -28.02 -0.41
N GLY A 61 30.85 -27.58 0.85
CA GLY A 61 32.07 -27.74 1.65
C GLY A 61 32.40 -29.18 2.06
N GLY A 62 31.70 -30.18 1.51
CA GLY A 62 31.97 -31.60 1.75
C GLY A 62 31.21 -32.21 2.93
N TRP A 63 30.29 -31.47 3.55
CA TRP A 63 29.37 -31.99 4.56
C TRP A 63 28.42 -33.01 3.91
N ARG A 64 28.43 -34.25 4.41
CA ARG A 64 27.65 -35.36 3.85
C ARG A 64 27.03 -36.21 4.96
N GLY A 65 26.09 -37.07 4.56
CA GLY A 65 25.40 -38.01 5.44
C GLY A 65 23.95 -37.59 5.73
N GLN A 66 23.29 -38.34 6.61
CA GLN A 66 21.86 -38.17 6.90
C GLN A 66 21.54 -36.78 7.48
N ALA A 67 22.44 -36.20 8.28
CA ALA A 67 22.28 -34.85 8.82
C ALA A 67 22.27 -33.78 7.71
N ALA A 68 23.18 -33.89 6.73
CA ALA A 68 23.24 -32.97 5.60
C ALA A 68 21.96 -33.06 4.74
N ILE A 69 21.45 -34.28 4.52
CA ILE A 69 20.19 -34.51 3.80
C ILE A 69 19.00 -33.89 4.56
N ALA A 70 18.93 -34.07 5.88
CA ALA A 70 17.87 -33.49 6.69
C ALA A 70 17.90 -31.95 6.67
N PHE A 71 19.10 -31.37 6.77
CA PHE A 71 19.31 -29.94 6.65
C PHE A 71 18.89 -29.41 5.27
N GLN A 72 19.30 -30.06 4.17
CA GLN A 72 18.88 -29.68 2.82
C GLN A 72 17.36 -29.62 2.67
N ARG A 73 16.64 -30.60 3.22
CA ARG A 73 15.17 -30.60 3.19
C ARG A 73 14.58 -29.45 4.00
N GLY A 74 15.09 -29.25 5.22
CA GLY A 74 14.64 -28.14 6.08
C GLY A 74 14.92 -26.78 5.44
N TRP A 75 16.09 -26.63 4.82
CA TRP A 75 16.50 -25.44 4.08
C TRP A 75 15.57 -25.15 2.89
N ALA A 76 15.27 -26.18 2.08
CA ALA A 76 14.34 -26.05 0.95
C ALA A 76 12.92 -25.67 1.41
N GLN A 77 12.43 -26.29 2.49
CA GLN A 77 11.12 -25.96 3.04
C GLN A 77 11.07 -24.53 3.59
N TRP A 78 12.10 -24.12 4.34
CA TRP A 78 12.18 -22.79 4.91
C TRP A 78 12.27 -21.70 3.83
N SER A 79 13.12 -21.89 2.82
CA SER A 79 13.29 -20.92 1.73
C SER A 79 12.01 -20.76 0.90
N ALA A 80 11.27 -21.84 0.66
CA ALA A 80 9.96 -21.77 0.02
C ALA A 80 8.97 -20.90 0.83
N GLY A 81 8.83 -21.15 2.13
CA GLY A 81 7.96 -20.34 2.99
C GLY A 81 8.39 -18.87 3.10
N ALA A 82 9.70 -18.60 3.06
CA ALA A 82 10.20 -17.24 3.06
C ALA A 82 9.88 -16.49 1.75
N CYS A 83 9.89 -17.18 0.60
CA CYS A 83 9.38 -16.64 -0.67
C CYS A 83 7.88 -16.34 -0.59
N GLU A 84 7.08 -17.20 0.03
CA GLU A 84 5.63 -16.95 0.22
C GLU A 84 5.38 -15.67 1.04
N VAL A 85 6.18 -15.42 2.08
CA VAL A 85 6.10 -14.18 2.87
C VAL A 85 6.44 -12.95 2.03
N LEU A 86 7.49 -13.03 1.19
CA LEU A 86 7.86 -11.95 0.28
C LEU A 86 6.74 -11.65 -0.72
N ASP A 87 6.15 -12.67 -1.31
CA ASP A 87 5.04 -12.53 -2.26
C ASP A 87 3.82 -11.86 -1.60
N ALA A 88 3.53 -12.22 -0.35
CA ALA A 88 2.44 -11.60 0.42
C ALA A 88 2.72 -10.13 0.75
N LEU A 89 3.95 -9.79 1.16
CA LEU A 89 4.37 -8.41 1.41
C LEU A 89 4.24 -7.55 0.14
N GLU A 90 4.69 -8.08 -1.00
CA GLU A 90 4.60 -7.39 -2.29
C GLU A 90 3.14 -7.23 -2.74
N ALA A 91 2.29 -8.24 -2.52
CA ALA A 91 0.86 -8.14 -2.80
C ALA A 91 0.19 -7.06 -1.93
N MET A 92 0.51 -6.98 -0.64
CA MET A 92 0.00 -5.94 0.26
C MET A 92 0.46 -4.54 -0.16
N GLY A 93 1.74 -4.38 -0.55
CA GLY A 93 2.28 -3.13 -1.08
C GLY A 93 1.52 -2.67 -2.32
N ARG A 94 1.35 -3.56 -3.32
CA ARG A 94 0.58 -3.26 -4.54
C ARG A 94 -0.86 -2.84 -4.24
N LEU A 95 -1.56 -3.55 -3.34
CA LEU A 95 -2.94 -3.20 -2.97
C LEU A 95 -3.03 -1.78 -2.38
N LEU A 96 -2.12 -1.43 -1.48
CA LEU A 96 -2.08 -0.10 -0.87
C LEU A 96 -1.70 0.99 -1.88
N ALA A 97 -0.73 0.72 -2.77
CA ALA A 97 -0.35 1.65 -3.84
C ALA A 97 -1.51 1.90 -4.84
N THR A 98 -2.21 0.84 -5.27
CA THR A 98 -3.37 0.98 -6.17
C THR A 98 -4.53 1.73 -5.53
N THR A 99 -4.75 1.55 -4.23
CA THR A 99 -5.77 2.29 -3.48
C THR A 99 -5.44 3.78 -3.47
N GLY A 100 -4.18 4.15 -3.24
CA GLY A 100 -3.75 5.55 -3.30
C GLY A 100 -3.93 6.18 -4.69
N GLN A 101 -3.50 5.50 -5.75
CA GLN A 101 -3.60 6.01 -7.13
C GLN A 101 -5.05 6.17 -7.61
N GLY A 102 -5.93 5.22 -7.27
CA GLY A 102 -7.36 5.30 -7.63
C GLY A 102 -8.04 6.52 -7.02
N TYR A 103 -7.56 6.97 -5.86
CA TYR A 103 -8.05 8.17 -5.19
C TYR A 103 -7.49 9.46 -5.78
N ASP A 104 -6.21 9.51 -6.15
CA ASP A 104 -5.61 10.67 -6.83
C ASP A 104 -6.33 10.98 -8.16
N VAL A 105 -6.66 9.95 -8.95
CA VAL A 105 -7.40 10.11 -10.22
C VAL A 105 -8.83 10.60 -10.00
N ALA A 106 -9.51 10.10 -8.96
CA ALA A 106 -10.88 10.51 -8.64
C ALA A 106 -10.94 11.97 -8.18
N GLU A 107 -9.90 12.44 -7.49
CA GLU A 107 -9.78 13.84 -7.08
C GLU A 107 -9.51 14.77 -8.26
N ASP A 108 -8.59 14.41 -9.16
CA ASP A 108 -8.31 15.19 -10.37
C ASP A 108 -9.57 15.35 -11.23
N ASP A 109 -10.38 14.29 -11.38
CA ASP A 109 -11.62 14.36 -12.15
C ASP A 109 -12.70 15.23 -11.46
N SER A 110 -12.76 15.17 -10.12
CA SER A 110 -13.66 16.00 -9.31
C SER A 110 -13.26 17.48 -9.37
N SER A 111 -11.97 17.78 -9.24
CA SER A 111 -11.40 19.12 -9.35
C SER A 111 -11.61 19.72 -10.74
N ARG A 112 -11.38 18.94 -11.80
CA ARG A 112 -11.72 19.35 -13.18
C ARG A 112 -13.21 19.59 -13.33
N THR A 113 -14.03 18.79 -12.66
CA THR A 113 -15.48 18.89 -12.73
C THR A 113 -16.03 20.16 -12.10
N VAL A 114 -15.51 20.50 -10.93
CA VAL A 114 -15.84 21.73 -10.21
C VAL A 114 -15.31 22.96 -10.95
N ALA A 115 -14.12 22.87 -11.56
CA ALA A 115 -13.52 23.98 -12.31
C ALA A 115 -14.36 24.41 -13.53
N TRP A 116 -14.97 23.46 -14.26
CA TRP A 116 -15.85 23.82 -15.39
C TRP A 116 -17.22 24.31 -14.94
N ALA A 117 -17.75 23.80 -13.82
CA ALA A 117 -19.02 24.25 -13.26
C ALA A 117 -18.92 25.66 -12.63
N GLY A 118 -17.79 25.98 -12.00
CA GLY A 118 -17.50 27.29 -11.40
C GLY A 118 -17.22 28.39 -12.43
N GLY A 119 -16.85 28.04 -13.67
CA GLY A 119 -16.64 29.00 -14.76
C GLY A 119 -17.91 29.41 -15.52
N GLN A 120 -19.07 28.83 -15.20
CA GLN A 120 -20.35 29.10 -15.86
C GLN A 120 -21.35 29.95 -15.04
N LEU A 121 -20.93 30.48 -13.89
CA LEU A 121 -21.70 31.40 -13.04
C LEU A 121 -21.01 32.76 -12.94
#